data_AF-A0A8S3EU77-F1
#
_entry.id   AF-A0A8S3EU77-F1
#
_cell.length_a   1.000
_cell.length_b   1.000
_cell.length_c   1.000
_cell.angle_alpha   90.00
_cell.angle_beta   90.00
_cell.angle_gamma   90.00
#
_symmetry.space_group_name_H-M   'P 1'
#
loop_
_entity.id
_entity.type
_entity.pdbx_description
1 polymer ?
#
loop_
_entity_poly.entity_id
_entity_poly.type
_entity_poly.pdbx_seq_one_letter_code
_entity_poly.pdbx_strand_id
1 'polypeptide(L)' 'IRHIEEVCALLHEANFKLNVDKCEIARTEILFLGHVIKAGTIKPDPDNIRGLTETHEPTSAEE' A
#
# COMPACT_ATOMS: atom_id res chain seq x y z
N ILE A 1 7.61 0.19 19.60
CA ILE A 1 8.77 0.58 18.77
C ILE A 1 9.74 -0.57 18.47
N ARG A 2 9.83 -1.59 19.34
CA ARG A 2 10.67 -2.80 19.16
C ARG A 2 10.82 -3.31 17.72
N HIS A 3 9.73 -3.55 16.98
CA HIS A 3 9.81 -4.06 15.60
C HIS A 3 10.50 -3.08 14.65
N ILE A 4 10.29 -1.77 14.81
CA ILE A 4 10.95 -0.76 13.97
C ILE A 4 12.45 -0.71 14.28
N GLU A 5 12.84 -0.77 15.55
CA GLU A 5 14.24 -0.81 15.95
C GLU A 5 14.96 -2.04 15.36
N GLU A 6 14.33 -3.21 15.44
CA GLU A 6 14.85 -4.47 14.90
C GLU A 6 15.02 -4.42 13.38
N VAL A 7 14.00 -3.99 12.65
CA VAL A 7 14.06 -3.87 11.18
C VAL A 7 15.11 -2.83 10.76
N CYS A 8 15.18 -1.68 11.42
CA CYS A 8 16.17 -0.66 11.11
C CYS A 8 17.60 -1.14 11.38
N ALA A 9 17.83 -1.90 12.45
CA ALA A 9 19.13 -2.48 12.76
C ALA A 9 19.58 -3.47 11.66
N LEU A 10 18.68 -4.37 11.23
CA LEU A 10 18.95 -5.32 10.16
C LEU A 10 19.25 -4.63 8.82
N LEU A 11 18.48 -3.59 8.48
CA LEU A 11 18.72 -2.80 7.27
C LEU A 11 20.07 -2.10 7.31
N HIS A 12 20.45 -1.54 8.47
CA HIS A 12 21.74 -0.90 8.66
C HIS A 12 22.90 -1.90 8.55
N GLU A 13 22.80 -3.08 9.17
CA GLU A 13 23.82 -4.14 9.09
C GLU A 13 24.03 -4.63 7.64
N ALA A 14 22.94 -4.73 6.88
CA ALA A 14 22.98 -5.07 5.45
C ALA A 14 23.36 -3.88 4.54
N ASN A 15 23.76 -2.73 5.11
CA ASN A 15 24.21 -1.53 4.41
C ASN A 15 23.15 -0.91 3.48
N PHE A 16 21.86 -1.10 3.79
CA PHE A 16 20.76 -0.38 3.14
C PHE A 16 20.60 1.02 3.71
N LYS A 17 20.15 1.96 2.86
CA LYS A 17 19.80 3.32 3.27
C LYS A 17 18.31 3.55 3.11
N LEU A 18 17.68 4.05 4.17
CA LEU A 18 16.28 4.46 4.14
C LEU A 18 16.14 5.82 3.47
N ASN A 19 15.14 5.96 2.60
CA ASN A 19 14.68 7.26 2.14
C ASN A 19 13.60 7.74 3.13
N VAL A 20 14.00 8.58 4.08
CA VAL A 20 13.14 9.05 5.17
C VAL A 20 11.90 9.78 4.65
N ASP A 21 12.01 10.52 3.55
CA ASP A 21 10.88 11.26 2.95
C ASP A 21 9.78 10.33 2.43
N LYS A 22 10.12 9.06 2.13
CA LYS A 22 9.17 8.04 1.68
C LYS A 22 8.71 7.09 2.79
N CYS A 23 9.23 7.23 4.01
CA CYS A 23 8.89 6.32 5.11
C CYS A 23 7.57 6.71 5.78
N GLU A 24 6.62 5.78 5.81
CA GLU A 24 5.38 5.91 6.58
C GLU A 24 5.47 5.05 7.85
N ILE A 25 5.68 5.68 9.01
CA ILE A 25 5.83 4.99 10.29
C ILE A 25 4.68 5.39 11.23
N ALA A 26 4.18 4.43 12.00
CA ALA A 26 3.14 4.62 13.01
C ALA A 26 1.83 5.25 12.48
N ARG A 27 1.50 4.98 11.20
CA ARG A 27 0.22 5.36 10.60
C ARG A 27 -0.87 4.34 10.96
N THR A 28 -2.10 4.81 11.12
CA THR A 28 -3.29 3.96 11.32
C THR A 28 -3.84 3.40 10.01
N GLU A 29 -3.44 4.00 8.89
CA GLU A 29 -3.80 3.64 7.52
C GLU A 29 -2.60 3.88 6.61
N ILE A 30 -2.30 2.93 5.72
CA ILE A 30 -1.23 3.05 4.72
C ILE A 30 -1.69 2.49 3.37
N LEU A 31 -1.14 3.03 2.28
CA LEU A 31 -1.21 2.43 0.97
C LEU A 31 0.01 1.53 0.77
N PHE A 32 -0.22 0.23 0.57
CA PHE A 32 0.83 -0.74 0.37
C PHE A 32 0.49 -1.69 -0.77
N LEU A 33 1.34 -1.74 -1.80
CA LEU A 33 1.17 -2.60 -2.98
C LEU A 33 -0.23 -2.51 -3.60
N GLY A 34 -0.78 -1.30 -3.72
CA GLY A 34 -2.10 -1.07 -4.31
C GLY A 34 -3.28 -1.45 -3.41
N HIS A 35 -3.04 -1.59 -2.10
CA HIS A 35 -4.05 -1.87 -1.09
C HIS A 35 -4.01 -0.85 0.04
N VAL A 36 -5.17 -0.43 0.49
CA VAL A 36 -5.34 0.33 1.73
C VAL A 36 -5.40 -0.65 2.89
N ILE A 37 -4.45 -0.54 3.81
CA ILE A 37 -4.41 -1.34 5.04
C ILE A 37 -4.86 -0.45 6.19
N LYS A 38 -5.94 -0.82 6.88
CA LYS A 38 -6.48 -0.07 8.01
C LYS A 38 -7.16 -0.98 9.01
N ALA A 39 -6.82 -0.84 10.29
CA ALA A 39 -7.52 -1.50 11.41
C ALA A 39 -7.77 -3.01 11.21
N GLY A 40 -6.75 -3.75 10.74
CA GLY A 40 -6.84 -5.20 10.49
C GLY A 40 -7.59 -5.58 9.21
N THR A 41 -8.01 -4.60 8.40
CA THR A 41 -8.62 -4.81 7.09
C THR A 41 -7.64 -4.48 5.98
N ILE A 42 -7.77 -5.20 4.87
CA ILE A 42 -7.03 -4.98 3.63
C ILE A 42 -8.07 -4.78 2.54
N LYS A 43 -8.02 -3.66 1.83
CA LYS A 43 -8.93 -3.34 0.73
C LYS A 43 -8.14 -2.89 -0.49
N PRO A 44 -8.61 -3.16 -1.72
CA PRO A 44 -8.01 -2.58 -2.92
C PRO A 44 -7.99 -1.05 -2.82
N ASP A 45 -6.93 -0.43 -3.34
CA ASP A 45 -6.91 1.01 -3.59
C ASP A 45 -8.08 1.38 -4.54
N PRO A 46 -8.94 2.34 -4.16
CA PRO A 46 -10.00 2.84 -5.03
C PRO A 46 -9.52 3.22 -6.43
N ASP A 47 -8.31 3.79 -6.56
CA ASP A 47 -7.76 4.17 -7.86
C ASP A 47 -7.50 2.94 -8.76
N ASN A 48 -7.14 1.80 -8.16
CA ASN A 48 -6.91 0.55 -8.89
C ASN A 48 -8.20 -0.10 -9.40
N ILE A 49 -9.33 0.11 -8.69
CA ILE A 49 -10.63 -0.45 -9.09
C ILE A 49 -11.49 0.55 -9.85
N ARG A 50 -11.04 1.80 -10.00
CA ARG A 50 -11.80 2.88 -10.62
C ARG A 50 -12.33 2.49 -12.01
N GLY A 51 -11.47 1.88 -12.83
CA GLY A 51 -11.86 1.42 -14.16
C GLY A 51 -13.04 0.45 -14.11
N LEU A 52 -13.04 -0.50 -13.18
CA LEU A 52 -14.16 -1.44 -13.02
C LEU A 52 -15.42 -0.73 -12.50
N THR A 53 -15.28 0.18 -11.54
CA THR A 53 -16.44 0.84 -10.91
C THR A 53 -17.10 1.91 -11.77
N GLU A 54 -16.37 2.50 -12.71
CA GLU A 54 -16.86 3.57 -13.59
C GLU A 54 -17.25 3.05 -14.98
N THR A 55 -16.94 1.80 -15.31
CA THR A 55 -17.33 1.20 -16.59
C THR A 55 -18.85 0.95 -16.63
N HIS A 56 -19.48 1.32 -17.74
CA HIS A 56 -20.89 1.00 -18.00
C HIS A 56 -21.06 -0.47 -18.39
N GLU A 57 -22.25 -1.02 -18.16
CA GLU A 57 -22.55 -2.36 -18.66
C GLU A 57 -22.45 -2.38 -20.19
N PRO A 58 -21.72 -3.35 -20.78
CA PRO A 58 -21.60 -3.44 -22.22
C PRO A 58 -22.97 -3.69 -22.84
N THR A 59 -23.25 -2.97 -23.92
CA THR A 59 -24.56 -2.99 -24.61
C THR A 59 -24.56 -3.85 -25.87
N SER A 60 -23.39 -4.29 -26.31
CA SER A 60 -23.19 -5.14 -27.47
C SER A 60 -22.09 -6.17 -27.20
N ALA A 61 -21.98 -7.18 -28.06
CA ALA A 61 -20.94 -8.22 -27.94
C ALA A 61 -19.55 -7.75 -28.43
N GLU A 62 -19.47 -6.56 -29.02
CA GLU A 62 -18.25 -5.97 -29.60
C GLU A 62 -17.58 -4.96 -28.65
N GLU A 63 -18.30 -4.51 -27.61
CA GLU A 63 -17.74 -3.86 -26.41
C GLU A 63 -17.16 -4.92 -25.45
#